data_AF-A0A9E0LZL7-F1
#
_entry.id   AF-A0A9E0LZL7-F1
#
_cell.length_a   1.000
_cell.length_b   1.000
_cell.length_c   1.000
_cell.angle_alpha   90.00
_cell.angle_beta   90.00
_cell.angle_gamma   90.00
#
_symmetry.space_group_name_H-M   'P 1'
#
loop_
_entity.id
_entity.type
_entity.pdbx_description
1 polymer ?
#
loop_
_entity_poly.entity_id
_entity_poly.type
_entity_poly.pdbx_seq_one_letter_code
_entity_poly.pdbx_strand_id
1 'polypeptide(L)'
;MRALLTPLTLLPLGLLLGAAAGGTGGRPETPSRDAQALLEPIWKKVSPKLPTAPPPFLWQRRLTPPLPLTWPPDSRTAWVRYAFAHGFDARLSDGVRVAAPYARVRLDRRGDPVAAEPLPPPRGGLELGVQGVQPTNPPSGGIDPEAIARSERLALELDRLPVPGSSTEAGVVAFYGRWLDREAVIAGSLRGDHARFFDWLEAARVRRPPTASPGSG
;
A
#
# COMPACT_ATOMS: atom_id res chain seq x y z
N MET A 1 -31.76 66.74 -11.39
CA MET A 1 -32.62 65.60 -11.75
C MET A 1 -32.48 64.53 -10.67
N ARG A 2 -33.64 64.19 -10.09
CA ARG A 2 -34.01 63.02 -9.27
C ARG A 2 -32.92 62.16 -8.63
N ALA A 3 -32.93 62.18 -7.30
CA ALA A 3 -32.48 61.13 -6.41
C ALA A 3 -33.20 59.79 -6.70
N LEU A 4 -32.47 58.68 -6.59
CA LEU A 4 -33.03 57.35 -6.36
C LEU A 4 -32.26 56.70 -5.21
N LEU A 5 -32.90 56.73 -4.04
CA LEU A 5 -32.62 55.86 -2.92
C LEU A 5 -32.91 54.40 -3.30
N THR A 6 -32.11 53.46 -2.82
CA THR A 6 -32.53 52.06 -2.69
C THR A 6 -31.89 51.47 -1.41
N PRO A 7 -32.68 50.77 -0.56
CA PRO A 7 -32.39 50.65 0.88
C PRO A 7 -31.49 49.49 1.29
N LEU A 8 -30.77 49.73 2.40
CA LEU A 8 -30.19 48.73 3.31
C LEU A 8 -31.29 47.73 3.73
N THR A 9 -31.05 46.44 3.52
CA THR A 9 -31.84 45.38 4.16
C THR A 9 -31.04 44.86 5.36
N LEU A 10 -31.40 45.34 6.55
CA LEU A 10 -30.99 44.78 7.83
C LEU A 10 -31.87 43.56 8.12
N LEU A 11 -31.28 42.36 8.13
CA LEU A 11 -31.94 41.15 8.63
C LEU A 11 -31.80 41.10 10.16
N PRO A 12 -32.90 40.86 10.90
CA PRO A 12 -32.84 40.72 12.35
C PRO A 12 -32.20 39.38 12.76
N LEU A 13 -31.13 39.47 13.54
CA LEU A 13 -30.53 38.36 14.26
C LEU A 13 -31.40 38.04 15.49
N GLY A 14 -32.42 37.21 15.28
CA GLY A 14 -33.26 36.66 16.35
C GLY A 14 -32.59 35.45 16.99
N LEU A 15 -32.03 35.67 18.18
CA LEU A 15 -31.67 34.65 19.15
C LEU A 15 -32.96 33.99 19.70
N LEU A 16 -33.03 32.66 19.80
CA LEU A 16 -33.29 31.91 21.05
C LEU A 16 -33.65 30.42 20.84
N LEU A 17 -32.83 29.60 21.50
CA LEU A 17 -33.14 28.41 22.31
C LEU A 17 -33.77 27.15 21.69
N GLY A 18 -33.02 26.05 21.83
CA GLY A 18 -33.55 24.85 22.48
C GLY A 18 -33.53 23.56 21.65
N ALA A 19 -32.53 22.71 21.87
CA ALA A 19 -32.73 21.30 22.25
C ALA A 19 -31.36 20.62 22.38
N ALA A 20 -30.97 20.33 23.62
CA ALA A 20 -29.95 19.33 23.91
C ALA A 20 -30.49 17.96 23.46
N ALA A 21 -30.02 17.49 22.31
CA ALA A 21 -30.10 16.08 21.96
C ALA A 21 -28.70 15.51 22.19
N GLY A 22 -28.56 14.76 23.29
CA GLY A 22 -27.46 13.84 23.49
C GLY A 22 -27.51 12.74 22.45
N GLY A 23 -27.05 13.05 21.24
CA GLY A 23 -26.68 12.07 20.23
C GLY A 23 -25.22 11.75 20.47
N THR A 24 -24.94 10.57 21.01
CA THR A 24 -23.64 9.91 20.82
C THR A 24 -23.24 10.09 19.36
N GLY A 25 -22.23 10.94 19.14
CA GLY A 25 -21.66 11.20 17.83
C GLY A 25 -21.04 9.91 17.31
N GLY A 26 -21.87 9.03 16.77
CA GLY A 26 -21.48 8.03 15.80
C GLY A 26 -20.90 8.82 14.64
N ARG A 27 -19.57 8.96 14.66
CA ARG A 27 -18.81 9.38 13.49
C ARG A 27 -19.35 8.52 12.35
N PRO A 28 -19.85 9.08 11.24
CA PRO A 28 -20.25 8.24 10.12
C PRO A 28 -19.02 7.42 9.76
N GLU A 29 -19.08 6.11 10.03
CA GLU A 29 -18.12 5.15 9.51
C GLU A 29 -18.25 5.28 8.00
N THR A 30 -17.32 6.04 7.42
CA THR A 30 -17.19 6.08 5.97
C THR A 30 -16.94 4.63 5.60
N PRO A 31 -17.77 3.99 4.76
CA PRO A 31 -17.55 2.59 4.42
C PRO A 31 -16.13 2.49 3.91
N SER A 32 -15.29 1.74 4.65
CA SER A 32 -13.93 1.46 4.22
C SER A 32 -14.07 0.84 2.83
N ARG A 33 -13.69 1.60 1.80
CA ARG A 33 -13.81 1.11 0.44
C ARG A 33 -12.88 -0.08 0.38
N ASP A 34 -13.41 -1.26 0.15
CA ASP A 34 -12.53 -2.42 -0.02
C ASP A 34 -11.65 -2.18 -1.25
N ALA A 35 -10.33 -2.30 -1.10
CA ALA A 35 -9.39 -2.20 -2.21
C ALA A 35 -9.76 -3.19 -3.33
N GLN A 36 -10.32 -4.36 -2.97
CA GLN A 36 -10.80 -5.33 -3.95
C GLN A 36 -11.94 -4.77 -4.80
N ALA A 37 -12.89 -4.05 -4.22
CA ALA A 37 -14.01 -3.45 -4.94
C ALA A 37 -13.52 -2.38 -5.95
N LEU A 38 -12.53 -1.57 -5.56
CA LEU A 38 -11.91 -0.59 -6.46
C LEU A 38 -11.11 -1.25 -7.60
N LEU A 39 -10.51 -2.41 -7.35
CA LEU A 39 -9.66 -3.12 -8.32
C LEU A 39 -10.44 -4.03 -9.26
N GLU A 40 -11.64 -4.48 -8.90
CA GLU A 40 -12.43 -5.44 -9.67
C GLU A 40 -12.65 -5.02 -11.13
N PRO A 41 -13.05 -3.76 -11.44
CA PRO A 41 -13.24 -3.34 -12.83
C PRO A 41 -11.94 -3.32 -13.64
N ILE A 42 -10.81 -3.05 -12.99
CA ILE A 42 -9.49 -3.05 -13.64
C ILE A 42 -9.03 -4.49 -13.87
N TRP A 43 -9.20 -5.37 -12.87
CA TRP A 43 -8.84 -6.78 -12.93
C TRP A 43 -9.51 -7.50 -14.10
N LYS A 44 -10.83 -7.32 -14.28
CA LYS A 44 -11.58 -7.93 -15.40
C LYS A 44 -11.03 -7.56 -16.79
N LYS A 45 -10.35 -6.41 -16.93
CA LYS A 45 -9.73 -5.97 -18.19
C LYS A 45 -8.31 -6.52 -18.38
N VAL A 46 -7.64 -6.87 -17.29
CA VAL A 46 -6.23 -7.27 -17.28
C VAL A 46 -6.09 -8.78 -17.24
N SER A 47 -6.85 -9.47 -16.40
CA SER A 47 -6.71 -10.91 -16.18
C SER A 47 -6.82 -11.76 -17.45
N PRO A 48 -7.66 -11.44 -18.46
CA PRO A 48 -7.71 -12.22 -19.70
C PRO A 48 -6.47 -12.05 -20.59
N LYS A 49 -5.64 -11.03 -20.33
CA LYS A 49 -4.43 -10.71 -21.10
C LYS A 49 -3.16 -11.28 -20.46
N LEU A 50 -3.26 -11.76 -19.22
CA LEU A 50 -2.12 -12.38 -18.55
C LEU A 50 -1.77 -13.70 -19.25
N PRO A 51 -0.49 -14.07 -19.34
CA PRO A 51 -0.10 -15.35 -19.92
C PRO A 51 -0.81 -16.51 -19.22
N THR A 52 -1.30 -17.47 -20.00
CA THR A 52 -1.93 -18.68 -19.48
C THR A 52 -0.99 -19.87 -19.61
N ALA A 53 -1.05 -20.79 -18.65
CA ALA A 53 -0.39 -22.08 -18.72
C ALA A 53 -1.45 -23.21 -18.69
N PRO A 54 -1.09 -24.45 -19.09
CA PRO A 54 -2.00 -25.58 -18.97
C PRO A 54 -2.52 -25.73 -17.52
N PRO A 55 -3.80 -26.11 -17.33
CA PRO A 55 -4.36 -26.30 -16.00
C PRO A 55 -3.57 -27.31 -15.13
N PRO A 56 -3.56 -27.16 -13.79
CA PRO A 56 -4.18 -26.08 -13.02
C PRO A 56 -3.27 -24.85 -12.96
N PHE A 57 -3.68 -23.77 -13.64
CA PHE A 57 -2.99 -22.48 -13.61
C PHE A 57 -4.02 -21.38 -13.36
N LEU A 58 -3.83 -20.62 -12.28
CA LEU A 58 -4.73 -19.54 -11.90
C LEU A 58 -3.93 -18.34 -11.40
N TRP A 59 -4.25 -17.17 -11.95
CA TRP A 59 -3.76 -15.90 -11.43
C TRP A 59 -4.59 -15.44 -10.23
N GLN A 60 -3.91 -15.06 -9.16
CA GLN A 60 -4.47 -14.44 -7.97
C GLN A 60 -3.97 -13.01 -7.83
N ARG A 61 -4.87 -12.11 -7.43
CA ARG A 61 -4.50 -10.72 -7.14
C ARG A 61 -3.71 -10.63 -5.84
N ARG A 62 -2.69 -9.78 -5.83
CA ARG A 62 -1.91 -9.41 -4.66
C ARG A 62 -1.72 -7.89 -4.62
N LEU A 63 -1.38 -7.39 -3.44
CA LEU A 63 -1.02 -6.00 -3.21
C LEU A 63 0.36 -5.95 -2.59
N THR A 64 1.16 -4.97 -3.01
CA THR A 64 2.38 -4.62 -2.28
C THR A 64 2.03 -4.02 -0.93
N PRO A 65 2.99 -3.94 0.01
CA PRO A 65 2.92 -3.00 1.11
C PRO A 65 2.68 -1.57 0.60
N PRO A 66 2.22 -0.65 1.46
CA PRO A 66 2.25 0.78 1.18
C PRO A 66 3.65 1.19 0.73
N LEU A 67 3.77 1.99 -0.32
CA LEU A 67 5.02 2.57 -0.80
C LEU A 67 4.84 4.09 -0.91
N PRO A 68 5.84 4.89 -0.51
CA PRO A 68 5.74 6.34 -0.58
C PRO A 68 6.02 6.80 -2.01
N LEU A 69 5.18 7.68 -2.56
CA LEU A 69 5.44 8.32 -3.86
C LEU A 69 6.54 9.38 -3.78
N THR A 70 6.78 9.93 -2.59
CA THR A 70 7.82 10.92 -2.33
C THR A 70 8.71 10.47 -1.18
N TRP A 71 10.03 10.63 -1.35
CA TRP A 71 11.02 10.35 -0.32
C TRP A 71 12.11 11.44 -0.32
N PRO A 72 12.54 11.96 0.85
CA PRO A 72 12.11 11.66 2.23
C PRO A 72 10.62 11.92 2.49
N PRO A 73 10.00 11.25 3.48
CA PRO A 73 8.59 11.45 3.75
C PRO A 73 8.36 12.79 4.46
N ASP A 74 7.20 13.39 4.24
CA ASP A 74 6.70 14.61 4.87
C ASP A 74 5.20 14.49 5.23
N SER A 75 4.59 15.54 5.76
CA SER A 75 3.16 15.57 6.09
C SER A 75 2.23 15.44 4.85
N ARG A 76 2.77 15.58 3.64
CA ARG A 76 2.05 15.49 2.36
C ARG A 76 2.38 14.23 1.57
N THR A 77 3.27 13.35 2.06
CA THR A 77 3.62 12.10 1.38
C THR A 77 2.38 11.28 1.07
N ALA A 78 2.18 11.03 -0.22
CA ALA A 78 1.16 10.13 -0.71
C ALA A 78 1.68 8.69 -0.67
N TRP A 79 0.86 7.80 -0.14
CA TRP A 79 1.15 6.37 -0.03
C TRP A 79 0.30 5.60 -1.03
N VAL A 80 0.90 4.57 -1.63
CA VAL A 80 0.23 3.74 -2.64
C VAL A 80 0.48 2.26 -2.41
N ARG A 81 -0.44 1.39 -2.81
CA ARG A 81 -0.16 -0.03 -3.05
C ARG A 81 -0.24 -0.31 -4.54
N TYR A 82 0.59 -1.22 -5.01
CA TYR A 82 0.50 -1.72 -6.37
C TYR A 82 -0.25 -3.04 -6.39
N ALA A 83 -1.26 -3.13 -7.24
CA ALA A 83 -1.96 -4.37 -7.52
C ALA A 83 -1.25 -5.12 -8.65
N PHE A 84 -1.00 -6.39 -8.41
CA PHE A 84 -0.27 -7.27 -9.31
C PHE A 84 -0.81 -8.70 -9.18
N ALA A 85 -0.34 -9.63 -10.02
CA ALA A 85 -0.86 -10.98 -10.06
C ALA A 85 0.23 -12.02 -9.78
N HIS A 86 -0.09 -13.04 -8.97
CA HIS A 86 0.70 -14.25 -8.78
C HIS A 86 0.01 -15.44 -9.46
N GLY A 87 0.75 -16.23 -10.22
CA GLY A 87 0.26 -17.40 -10.93
C GLY A 87 0.84 -18.66 -10.32
N PHE A 88 -0.02 -19.54 -9.82
CA PHE A 88 0.41 -20.87 -9.41
C PHE A 88 0.58 -21.76 -10.64
N ASP A 89 1.76 -22.32 -10.84
CA ASP A 89 2.08 -23.22 -11.94
C ASP A 89 2.53 -24.55 -11.32
N ALA A 90 1.77 -25.62 -11.52
CA ALA A 90 2.05 -26.93 -10.92
C ALA A 90 3.42 -27.53 -11.34
N ARG A 91 4.08 -26.95 -12.35
CA ARG A 91 5.44 -27.30 -12.77
C ARG A 91 6.53 -26.65 -11.93
N LEU A 92 6.18 -25.66 -11.10
CA LEU A 92 7.07 -25.00 -10.15
C LEU A 92 6.86 -25.63 -8.76
N SER A 93 7.88 -26.31 -8.24
CA SER A 93 7.84 -26.94 -6.92
C SER A 93 7.73 -25.93 -5.77
N ASP A 94 8.36 -24.78 -5.95
CA ASP A 94 8.65 -23.78 -4.91
C ASP A 94 8.66 -22.38 -5.52
N GLY A 95 7.85 -22.15 -6.55
CA GLY A 95 7.82 -20.88 -7.27
C GLY A 95 6.42 -20.44 -7.67
N VAL A 96 6.24 -19.13 -7.80
CA VAL A 96 5.06 -18.50 -8.41
C VAL A 96 5.49 -17.64 -9.57
N ARG A 97 4.68 -17.61 -10.62
CA ARG A 97 4.83 -16.60 -11.67
C ARG A 97 4.37 -15.26 -11.13
N VAL A 98 5.06 -14.19 -11.48
CA VAL A 98 4.74 -12.84 -11.05
C VAL A 98 4.47 -11.99 -12.29
N ALA A 99 3.30 -11.35 -12.31
CA ALA A 99 2.96 -10.36 -13.33
C ALA A 99 3.35 -8.95 -12.87
N ALA A 100 3.58 -8.08 -13.84
CA ALA A 100 3.86 -6.69 -13.63
C ALA A 100 2.64 -5.95 -13.02
N PRO A 101 2.88 -4.90 -12.21
CA PRO A 101 1.81 -4.10 -11.63
C PRO A 101 0.81 -3.62 -12.68
N TYR A 102 -0.48 -3.88 -12.45
CA TYR A 102 -1.55 -3.48 -13.37
C TYR A 102 -2.39 -2.32 -12.86
N ALA A 103 -2.32 -2.00 -11.57
CA ALA A 103 -2.99 -0.85 -10.99
C ALA A 103 -2.21 -0.29 -9.80
N ARG A 104 -2.49 0.98 -9.50
CA ARG A 104 -2.01 1.67 -8.31
C ARG A 104 -3.20 2.10 -7.47
N VAL A 105 -3.17 1.78 -6.18
CA VAL A 105 -4.20 2.14 -5.20
C VAL A 105 -3.62 3.21 -4.28
N ARG A 106 -4.19 4.41 -4.31
CA ARG A 106 -3.82 5.48 -3.38
C ARG A 106 -4.44 5.24 -2.02
N LEU A 107 -3.65 5.39 -0.97
CA LEU A 107 -4.08 5.25 0.42
C LEU A 107 -4.20 6.62 1.08
N ASP A 108 -5.06 6.71 2.10
CA ASP A 108 -5.00 7.79 3.08
C ASP A 108 -4.00 7.46 4.21
N ARG A 109 -3.93 8.33 5.22
CA ARG A 109 -3.03 8.17 6.38
C ARG A 109 -3.42 7.02 7.31
N ARG A 110 -4.67 6.54 7.25
CA ARG A 110 -5.13 5.37 8.01
C ARG A 110 -4.81 4.06 7.28
N GLY A 111 -4.40 4.16 6.01
CA GLY A 111 -4.16 3.02 5.14
C GLY A 111 -5.40 2.59 4.37
N ASP A 112 -6.49 3.35 4.46
CA ASP A 112 -7.72 3.08 3.73
C ASP A 112 -7.55 3.50 2.26
N PRO A 113 -8.01 2.69 1.29
CA PRO A 113 -7.84 3.00 -0.12
C PRO A 113 -8.84 4.07 -0.56
N VAL A 114 -8.33 5.12 -1.20
CA VAL A 114 -9.09 6.29 -1.62
C VAL A 114 -9.49 6.20 -3.09
N ALA A 115 -8.56 5.71 -3.92
CA ALA A 115 -8.74 5.58 -5.36
C ALA A 115 -7.85 4.48 -5.93
N ALA A 116 -8.27 3.85 -7.03
CA ALA A 116 -7.45 2.95 -7.82
C ALA A 116 -7.39 3.44 -9.26
N GLU A 117 -6.21 3.39 -9.85
CA GLU A 117 -5.97 3.77 -11.24
C GLU A 117 -5.22 2.66 -11.99
N PRO A 118 -5.58 2.36 -13.25
CA PRO A 118 -4.85 1.40 -14.05
C PRO A 118 -3.47 1.96 -14.40
N LEU A 119 -2.46 1.10 -14.41
CA LEU A 119 -1.14 1.47 -14.89
C LEU A 119 -1.08 1.34 -16.42
N PRO A 120 -0.47 2.30 -17.12
CA PRO A 120 -0.41 2.28 -18.58
C PRO A 120 0.46 1.11 -19.08
N PRO A 121 0.19 0.58 -20.29
CA PRO A 121 1.11 -0.32 -20.98
C PRO A 121 2.50 0.34 -21.15
N PRO A 122 3.59 -0.45 -21.20
CA PRO A 122 3.64 -1.91 -21.19
C PRO A 122 3.57 -2.53 -19.77
N ARG A 123 3.47 -1.72 -18.71
CA ARG A 123 3.60 -2.22 -17.33
C ARG A 123 2.43 -3.12 -16.90
N GLY A 124 1.23 -2.92 -17.42
CA GLY A 124 0.08 -3.73 -17.05
C GLY A 124 0.02 -5.07 -17.78
N GLY A 125 0.19 -6.18 -17.04
CA GLY A 125 -0.20 -7.51 -17.50
C GLY A 125 0.86 -8.33 -18.24
N LEU A 126 2.13 -7.91 -18.21
CA LEU A 126 3.25 -8.73 -18.65
C LEU A 126 3.75 -9.63 -17.52
N GLU A 127 4.14 -10.86 -17.83
CA GLU A 127 4.87 -11.69 -16.85
C GLU A 127 6.28 -11.13 -16.66
N LEU A 128 6.64 -10.87 -15.40
CA LEU A 128 7.97 -10.39 -15.01
C LEU A 128 8.96 -11.55 -14.83
N GLY A 129 8.46 -12.72 -14.40
CA GLY A 129 9.26 -13.91 -14.20
C GLY A 129 8.71 -14.82 -13.10
N VAL A 130 9.58 -15.68 -12.58
CA VAL A 130 9.28 -16.60 -11.48
C VAL A 130 9.94 -16.09 -10.20
N GLN A 131 9.21 -16.16 -9.10
CA GLN A 131 9.68 -15.82 -7.77
C GLN A 131 9.56 -17.04 -6.86
N GLY A 132 10.62 -17.32 -6.09
CA GLY A 132 10.61 -18.41 -5.12
C GLY A 132 9.57 -18.16 -4.00
N VAL A 133 8.80 -19.19 -3.68
CA VAL A 133 7.98 -19.24 -2.47
C VAL A 133 8.89 -19.79 -1.38
N GLN A 134 9.41 -18.90 -0.53
CA GLN A 134 10.32 -19.31 0.55
C GLN A 134 9.69 -20.45 1.38
N PRO A 135 10.37 -21.60 1.57
CA PRO A 135 9.85 -22.69 2.38
C PRO A 135 9.57 -22.21 3.80
N THR A 136 8.33 -22.35 4.24
CA THR A 136 7.95 -22.20 5.64
C THR A 136 8.36 -23.46 6.38
N ASN A 137 9.64 -23.63 6.71
CA ASN A 137 10.03 -24.66 7.67
C ASN A 137 10.97 -24.14 8.77
N PRO A 138 10.67 -24.40 10.06
CA PRO A 138 9.50 -25.17 10.53
C PRO A 138 8.16 -24.42 10.29
N PRO A 139 6.99 -25.11 10.34
CA PRO A 139 5.67 -24.58 9.94
C PRO A 139 5.15 -23.42 10.80
N SER A 140 5.96 -22.88 11.69
CA SER A 140 5.60 -21.85 12.65
C SER A 140 5.74 -20.46 12.05
N GLY A 141 4.61 -19.86 11.75
CA GLY A 141 4.49 -18.41 11.55
C GLY A 141 4.05 -18.05 10.14
N GLY A 142 2.79 -18.35 9.81
CA GLY A 142 2.07 -17.40 8.96
C GLY A 142 2.39 -16.00 9.46
N ILE A 143 2.79 -15.09 8.57
CA ILE A 143 3.15 -13.75 9.02
C ILE A 143 1.93 -13.22 9.76
N ASP A 144 2.10 -12.94 11.05
CA ASP A 144 1.04 -12.43 11.90
C ASP A 144 0.41 -11.21 11.20
N PRO A 145 -0.87 -11.29 10.78
CA PRO A 145 -1.55 -10.20 10.11
C PRO A 145 -1.53 -8.91 10.93
N GLU A 146 -1.54 -9.01 12.27
CA GLU A 146 -1.43 -7.86 13.16
C GLU A 146 -0.03 -7.26 13.12
N ALA A 147 1.03 -8.08 13.05
CA ALA A 147 2.40 -7.60 12.87
C ALA A 147 2.59 -6.89 11.51
N ILE A 148 1.97 -7.40 10.44
CA ILE A 148 1.94 -6.70 9.14
C ILE A 148 1.23 -5.37 9.29
N ALA A 149 -0.01 -5.37 9.81
CA ALA A 149 -0.82 -4.16 9.93
C ALA A 149 -0.14 -3.09 10.79
N ARG A 150 0.56 -3.48 11.86
CA ARG A 150 1.36 -2.60 12.71
C ARG A 150 2.54 -2.00 11.96
N SER A 151 3.24 -2.80 11.15
CA SER A 151 4.38 -2.36 10.36
C SER A 151 3.94 -1.42 9.22
N GLU A 152 2.82 -1.72 8.57
CA GLU A 152 2.21 -0.83 7.57
C GLU A 152 1.79 0.50 8.19
N ARG A 153 1.18 0.47 9.38
CA ARG A 153 0.80 1.68 10.11
C ARG A 153 2.02 2.54 10.48
N LEU A 154 3.08 1.91 10.98
CA LEU A 154 4.34 2.59 11.27
C LEU A 154 4.89 3.31 10.02
N ALA A 155 4.81 2.68 8.84
CA ALA A 155 5.23 3.31 7.59
C ALA A 155 4.33 4.50 7.22
N LEU A 156 3.00 4.34 7.27
CA LEU A 156 2.03 5.38 6.92
C LEU A 156 2.08 6.63 7.83
N GLU A 157 2.50 6.43 9.09
CA GLU A 157 2.68 7.49 10.08
C GLU A 157 3.96 8.32 9.86
N LEU A 158 4.88 7.91 8.98
CA LEU A 158 6.07 8.69 8.70
C LEU A 158 5.73 10.05 8.10
N ASP A 159 6.26 11.10 8.72
CA ASP A 159 6.18 12.50 8.29
C ASP A 159 7.56 13.17 8.20
N ARG A 160 8.62 12.40 8.41
CA ARG A 160 10.03 12.77 8.27
C ARG A 160 10.88 11.51 8.17
N LEU A 161 12.10 11.68 7.68
CA LEU A 161 13.04 10.57 7.60
C LEU A 161 13.28 9.97 8.99
N PRO A 162 13.18 8.64 9.16
CA PRO A 162 13.53 8.01 10.42
C PRO A 162 14.98 8.32 10.81
N VAL A 163 15.20 8.65 12.08
CA VAL A 163 16.55 8.93 12.61
C VAL A 163 17.39 7.65 12.52
N PRO A 164 18.63 7.70 11.97
CA PRO A 164 19.52 6.55 11.94
C PRO A 164 19.72 5.95 13.35
N GLY A 165 19.61 4.63 13.48
CA GLY A 165 19.70 3.92 14.76
C GLY A 165 18.39 3.86 15.57
N SER A 166 17.36 4.64 15.22
CA SER A 166 16.08 4.62 15.94
C SER A 166 15.29 3.31 15.80
N SER A 167 14.39 3.03 16.75
CA SER A 167 13.45 1.90 16.64
C SER A 167 12.52 2.01 15.43
N THR A 168 12.12 3.23 15.07
CA THR A 168 11.33 3.51 13.85
C THR A 168 12.08 3.11 12.58
N GLU A 169 13.35 3.53 12.43
CA GLU A 169 14.18 3.08 11.29
C GLU A 169 14.28 1.55 11.29
N ALA A 170 14.52 0.93 12.46
CA ALA A 170 14.61 -0.52 12.60
C ALA A 170 13.37 -1.24 12.07
N GLY A 171 12.18 -0.80 12.52
CA GLY A 171 10.91 -1.41 12.17
C GLY A 171 10.61 -1.30 10.67
N VAL A 172 10.83 -0.12 10.09
CA VAL A 172 10.63 0.13 8.65
C VAL A 172 11.61 -0.72 7.82
N VAL A 173 12.90 -0.71 8.19
CA VAL A 173 13.92 -1.50 7.48
C VAL A 173 13.65 -2.99 7.56
N ALA A 174 13.27 -3.51 8.73
CA ALA A 174 12.95 -4.92 8.90
C ALA A 174 11.70 -5.33 8.10
N PHE A 175 10.67 -4.48 8.10
CA PHE A 175 9.43 -4.74 7.37
C PHE A 175 9.65 -4.79 5.85
N TYR A 176 10.21 -3.72 5.27
CA TYR A 176 10.46 -3.67 3.83
C TYR A 176 11.60 -4.58 3.40
N GLY A 177 12.61 -4.82 4.24
CA GLY A 177 13.68 -5.79 3.98
C GLY A 177 13.12 -7.21 3.81
N ARG A 178 12.26 -7.65 4.74
CA ARG A 178 11.58 -8.94 4.63
C ARG A 178 10.70 -9.03 3.38
N TRP A 179 9.99 -7.95 3.03
CA TRP A 179 9.22 -7.91 1.80
C TRP A 179 10.13 -8.03 0.57
N LEU A 180 11.22 -7.26 0.49
CA LEU A 180 12.19 -7.33 -0.60
C LEU A 180 12.77 -8.72 -0.80
N ASP A 181 13.10 -9.40 0.30
CA ASP A 181 13.73 -10.73 0.25
C ASP A 181 12.75 -11.81 -0.26
N ARG A 182 11.43 -11.59 -0.10
CA ARG A 182 10.38 -12.53 -0.54
C ARG A 182 9.78 -12.18 -1.88
N GLU A 183 9.69 -10.89 -2.17
CA GLU A 183 8.93 -10.30 -3.27
C GLU A 183 9.87 -9.55 -4.24
N ALA A 184 11.07 -10.09 -4.46
CA ALA A 184 12.15 -9.43 -5.20
C ALA A 184 11.77 -9.10 -6.66
N VAL A 185 10.96 -9.94 -7.32
CA VAL A 185 10.57 -9.74 -8.72
C VAL A 185 9.66 -8.52 -8.85
N ILE A 186 8.61 -8.45 -8.04
CA ILE A 186 7.71 -7.30 -8.05
C ILE A 186 8.41 -6.04 -7.53
N ALA A 187 9.23 -6.14 -6.49
CA ALA A 187 9.99 -5.01 -5.97
C ALA A 187 10.98 -4.44 -7.00
N GLY A 188 11.67 -5.30 -7.76
CA GLY A 188 12.56 -4.91 -8.84
C GLY A 188 11.84 -4.06 -9.89
N SER A 189 10.62 -4.45 -10.27
CA SER A 189 9.80 -3.69 -11.24
C SER A 189 9.38 -2.30 -10.73
N LEU A 190 9.32 -2.11 -9.42
CA LEU A 190 8.92 -0.85 -8.76
C LEU A 190 10.11 0.03 -8.37
N ARG A 191 11.36 -0.46 -8.50
CA ARG A 191 12.54 0.27 -8.05
C ARG A 191 12.68 1.62 -8.75
N GLY A 192 12.38 1.71 -10.04
CA GLY A 192 12.43 2.97 -10.78
C GLY A 192 11.43 4.02 -10.29
N ASP A 193 10.22 3.60 -9.92
CA ASP A 193 9.17 4.52 -9.46
C ASP A 193 9.40 5.02 -8.03
N HIS A 194 10.18 4.28 -7.24
CA HIS A 194 10.44 4.56 -5.83
C HIS A 194 11.95 4.62 -5.51
N ALA A 195 12.76 5.06 -6.47
CA ALA A 195 14.23 4.97 -6.39
C ALA A 195 14.78 5.53 -5.08
N ARG A 196 14.39 6.76 -4.71
CA ARG A 196 14.85 7.41 -3.47
C ARG A 196 14.53 6.63 -2.19
N PHE A 197 13.37 5.97 -2.16
CA PHE A 197 12.99 5.14 -1.02
C PHE A 197 13.83 3.86 -0.97
N PHE A 198 14.01 3.18 -2.10
CA PHE A 198 14.82 1.96 -2.17
C PHE A 198 16.31 2.23 -1.90
N ASP A 199 16.86 3.33 -2.40
CA ASP A 199 18.24 3.74 -2.13
C ASP A 199 18.46 3.98 -0.62
N TRP A 200 17.52 4.68 0.02
CA TRP A 200 17.56 4.88 1.47
C TRP A 200 17.46 3.55 2.23
N LEU A 201 16.54 2.67 1.82
CA LEU A 201 16.32 1.37 2.46
C LEU A 201 17.58 0.50 2.36
N GLU A 202 18.22 0.47 1.19
CA GLU A 202 19.47 -0.26 0.95
C GLU A 202 20.60 0.28 1.84
N ALA A 203 20.79 1.62 1.87
CA ALA A 203 21.77 2.24 2.75
C ALA A 203 21.49 1.96 4.24
N ALA A 204 20.21 1.92 4.65
CA ALA A 204 19.81 1.62 6.02
C ALA A 204 20.03 0.15 6.40
N ARG A 205 19.82 -0.78 5.46
CA ARG A 205 20.14 -2.20 5.64
C ARG A 205 21.64 -2.42 5.81
N VAL A 206 22.49 -1.72 5.05
CA VAL A 206 23.96 -1.84 5.18
C VAL A 206 24.43 -1.36 6.56
N ARG A 207 23.84 -0.28 7.10
CA ARG A 207 24.15 0.21 8.45
C ARG A 207 23.72 -0.76 9.56
N ARG A 208 22.78 -1.66 9.28
CA ARG A 208 22.25 -2.65 10.22
C ARG A 208 22.35 -4.05 9.63
N PRO A 209 23.55 -4.67 9.65
CA PRO A 209 23.64 -6.07 9.28
C PRO A 209 22.64 -6.87 10.12
N PRO A 210 22.00 -7.90 9.53
CA PRO A 210 21.04 -8.72 10.25
C PRO A 210 21.71 -9.23 11.52
N THR A 211 21.12 -8.92 12.68
CA THR A 211 21.60 -9.47 13.95
C THR A 211 21.55 -10.98 13.79
N ALA A 212 22.73 -11.63 13.81
CA ALA A 212 22.84 -13.07 13.68
C ALA A 212 21.83 -13.69 14.66
N SER A 213 20.91 -14.51 14.14
CA SER A 213 19.97 -15.23 14.99
C SER A 213 20.80 -15.96 16.05
N PRO A 214 20.50 -15.77 17.36
CA PRO A 214 21.22 -16.50 18.40
C PRO A 214 21.06 -17.99 18.07
N GLY A 215 22.18 -18.63 17.76
CA GLY A 215 22.22 -20.00 17.30
C GLY A 215 21.44 -20.89 18.26
N SER A 216 20.53 -21.67 17.71
CA SER A 216 19.93 -22.81 18.40
C SER A 216 21.04 -23.82 18.69
N GLY A 217 21.70 -23.64 19.84
CA GLY A 217 22.51 -24.67 20.49
C GLY A 217 21.64 -25.62 21.28
#